data_AF-A0A7C3RA74-F1
#
_entry.id   AF-A0A7C3RA74-F1
#
_cell.length_a   1.000
_cell.length_b   1.000
_cell.length_c   1.000
_cell.angle_alpha   90.00
_cell.angle_beta   90.00
_cell.angle_gamma   90.00
#
_symmetry.space_group_name_H-M   'P 1'
#
loop_
_entity.id
_entity.type
_entity.pdbx_description
1 polymer ?
#
loop_
_entity_poly.entity_id
_entity_poly.type
_entity_poly.pdbx_seq_one_letter_code
_entity_poly.pdbx_strand_id
1 'polypeptide(L)'
;MLTKLYLKKKFEEYYLKNDIELPREFKKREFAFVPLESLPDFVMHRHVSFSSETDFRAYVLSNVPAHIYFSSAYYERPAENRMEDKGWLGADLIFDVDADHLPVKTKSFEKALEMAKREIKKLAAILRADFGIRDMKTYFSGGRGYHVHVHDEDFLQLGSAERREIVDYLRLNSPMIVSDGRIVDSNAARRILNYLKKKVESDETFGKKLKISPEDFKKEKPSRKIIRALGKFDCSPLSVHIDAPVTADVKRLIRLPGSLHGKTGLRVTEVEDIDSFDPLQDAIAFSEEEVTVRITKKIRLRIGDFEGRVYPGRVKLPEYAAVFLICRGFADYGS
;
A
#
# COMPACT_ATOMS: atom_id res chain seq x y z
N MET A 1 24.18 3.20 -20.56
CA MET A 1 23.72 2.25 -21.60
C MET A 1 23.70 0.81 -21.06
N LEU A 2 24.82 0.30 -20.53
CA LEU A 2 24.93 -1.07 -20.00
C LEU A 2 23.98 -1.36 -18.82
N THR A 3 23.87 -0.46 -17.83
CA THR A 3 22.94 -0.61 -16.69
C THR A 3 21.50 -0.87 -17.12
N LYS A 4 21.02 -0.13 -18.13
CA LYS A 4 19.64 -0.25 -18.63
C LYS A 4 19.41 -1.56 -19.38
N LEU A 5 20.37 -1.98 -20.20
CA LEU A 5 20.34 -3.28 -20.88
C LEU A 5 20.36 -4.45 -19.89
N TYR A 6 21.19 -4.36 -18.85
CA TYR A 6 21.24 -5.34 -17.78
C TYR A 6 19.89 -5.46 -17.07
N LEU A 7 19.30 -4.34 -16.63
CA LEU A 7 17.98 -4.37 -16.02
C LEU A 7 16.90 -4.91 -16.96
N LYS A 8 16.94 -4.56 -18.26
CA LYS A 8 15.98 -5.07 -19.25
C LYS A 8 16.01 -6.58 -19.32
N LYS A 9 17.22 -7.15 -19.46
CA LYS A 9 17.44 -8.58 -19.46
C LYS A 9 16.91 -9.24 -18.18
N LYS A 10 17.17 -8.65 -17.01
CA LYS A 10 16.70 -9.21 -15.72
C LYS A 10 15.20 -9.17 -15.55
N PHE A 11 14.54 -8.09 -15.95
CA PHE A 11 13.08 -8.00 -15.91
C PHE A 11 12.44 -8.96 -16.92
N GLU A 12 13.03 -9.09 -18.10
CA GLU A 12 12.59 -10.07 -19.11
C GLU A 12 12.72 -11.51 -18.60
N GLU A 13 13.87 -11.88 -18.03
CA GLU A 13 14.09 -13.18 -17.39
C GLU A 13 13.05 -13.47 -16.30
N TYR A 14 12.70 -12.45 -15.49
CA TYR A 14 11.67 -12.58 -14.48
C TYR A 14 10.30 -12.90 -15.09
N TYR A 15 9.82 -12.09 -16.04
CA TYR A 15 8.50 -12.28 -16.65
C TYR A 15 8.43 -13.53 -17.55
N LEU A 16 9.56 -14.03 -18.05
CA LEU A 16 9.62 -15.29 -18.78
C LEU A 16 9.43 -16.49 -17.85
N LYS A 17 9.99 -16.44 -16.65
CA LYS A 17 9.97 -17.55 -15.68
C LYS A 17 8.75 -17.57 -14.76
N ASN A 18 8.15 -16.41 -14.51
CA ASN A 18 7.08 -16.25 -13.53
C ASN A 18 5.75 -15.93 -14.22
N ASP A 19 4.71 -16.69 -13.90
CA ASP A 19 3.35 -16.36 -14.29
C ASP A 19 2.77 -15.30 -13.35
N ILE A 20 1.98 -14.39 -13.91
CA ILE A 20 1.29 -13.35 -13.15
C ILE A 20 -0.20 -13.69 -13.13
N GLU A 21 -0.74 -13.88 -11.93
CA GLU A 21 -2.18 -14.04 -11.76
C GLU A 21 -2.90 -12.74 -12.14
N LEU A 22 -3.88 -12.85 -13.03
CA LEU A 22 -4.68 -11.71 -13.46
C LEU A 22 -5.76 -11.36 -12.43
N PRO A 23 -6.11 -10.06 -12.29
CA PRO A 23 -7.12 -9.63 -11.33
C PRO A 23 -8.51 -10.17 -11.70
N ARG A 24 -9.42 -10.21 -10.70
CA ARG A 24 -10.83 -10.58 -10.91
C ARG A 24 -11.44 -9.78 -12.05
N GLU A 25 -12.17 -10.46 -12.94
CA GLU A 25 -12.79 -9.87 -14.13
C GLU A 25 -11.80 -9.07 -15.00
N PHE A 26 -10.55 -9.54 -15.17
CA PHE A 26 -9.51 -8.80 -15.89
C PHE A 26 -9.94 -8.30 -17.28
N LYS A 27 -10.83 -9.02 -17.96
CA LYS A 27 -11.38 -8.65 -19.28
C LYS A 27 -12.19 -7.35 -19.25
N LYS A 28 -12.73 -6.98 -18.09
CA LYS A 28 -13.46 -5.72 -17.86
C LYS A 28 -12.56 -4.61 -17.31
N ARG A 29 -11.23 -4.82 -17.27
CA ARG A 29 -10.30 -3.85 -16.67
C ARG A 29 -9.39 -3.23 -17.72
N GLU A 30 -9.08 -1.96 -17.49
CA GLU A 30 -7.99 -1.29 -18.19
C GLU A 30 -6.67 -1.72 -17.56
N PHE A 31 -5.68 -2.01 -18.39
CA PHE A 31 -4.29 -2.19 -18.02
C PHE A 31 -3.46 -1.00 -18.47
N ALA A 32 -2.40 -0.74 -17.72
CA ALA A 32 -1.41 0.26 -18.05
C ALA A 32 0.00 -0.24 -17.74
N PHE A 33 0.95 0.16 -18.57
CA PHE A 33 2.32 -0.32 -18.53
C PHE A 33 3.30 0.84 -18.59
N VAL A 34 4.35 0.77 -17.77
CA VAL A 34 5.52 1.65 -17.91
C VAL A 34 6.65 0.78 -18.41
N PRO A 35 7.07 0.88 -19.68
CA PRO A 35 8.20 0.12 -20.19
C PRO A 35 9.46 0.47 -19.42
N LEU A 36 10.36 -0.50 -19.24
CA LEU A 36 11.65 -0.21 -18.61
C LEU A 36 12.45 0.84 -19.39
N GLU A 37 12.22 0.90 -20.70
CA GLU A 37 12.85 1.86 -21.60
C GLU A 37 12.39 3.31 -21.38
N SER A 38 11.23 3.53 -20.78
CA SER A 38 10.74 4.89 -20.50
C SER A 38 11.22 5.44 -19.16
N LEU A 39 12.00 4.68 -18.38
CA LEU A 39 12.65 5.21 -17.18
C LEU A 39 13.91 6.03 -17.56
N PRO A 40 14.12 7.21 -16.92
CA PRO A 40 13.39 7.73 -15.76
C PRO A 40 12.16 8.60 -16.06
N ASP A 41 11.87 8.92 -17.32
CA ASP A 41 10.78 9.83 -17.74
C ASP A 41 9.36 9.34 -17.36
N PHE A 42 9.22 8.05 -17.06
CA PHE A 42 8.00 7.42 -16.53
C PHE A 42 6.80 7.57 -17.48
N VAL A 43 7.01 7.29 -18.76
CA VAL A 43 5.93 7.30 -19.76
C VAL A 43 5.08 6.04 -19.59
N MET A 44 3.78 6.24 -19.35
CA MET A 44 2.80 5.18 -19.15
C MET A 44 1.94 4.98 -20.40
N HIS A 45 1.87 3.75 -20.90
CA HIS A 45 0.94 3.34 -21.93
C HIS A 45 -0.34 2.84 -21.27
N ARG A 46 -1.48 3.41 -21.63
CA ARG A 46 -2.79 3.20 -21.02
C ARG A 46 -3.80 2.69 -22.05
N HIS A 47 -5.03 2.44 -21.59
CA HIS A 47 -6.14 2.02 -22.46
C HIS A 47 -5.89 0.66 -23.13
N VAL A 48 -5.17 -0.23 -22.45
CA VAL A 48 -4.93 -1.60 -22.92
C VAL A 48 -5.93 -2.53 -22.23
N SER A 49 -6.42 -3.54 -22.95
CA SER A 49 -7.24 -4.60 -22.35
C SER A 49 -6.94 -5.93 -23.03
N PHE A 50 -7.21 -7.04 -22.35
CA PHE A 50 -6.88 -8.38 -22.83
C PHE A 50 -8.09 -9.29 -22.80
N SER A 51 -8.23 -10.11 -23.86
CA SER A 51 -9.27 -11.14 -23.98
C SER A 51 -8.87 -12.46 -23.32
N SER A 52 -7.57 -12.71 -23.18
CA SER A 52 -7.00 -13.93 -22.60
C SER A 52 -5.70 -13.67 -21.84
N GLU A 53 -5.33 -14.58 -20.95
CA GLU A 53 -4.04 -14.59 -20.26
C GLU A 53 -2.87 -14.73 -21.23
N THR A 54 -3.05 -15.49 -22.32
CA THR A 54 -2.05 -15.65 -23.37
C THR A 54 -1.73 -14.32 -24.06
N ASP A 55 -2.76 -13.52 -24.38
CA ASP A 55 -2.57 -12.19 -24.99
C ASP A 55 -1.82 -11.26 -24.04
N PHE A 56 -2.19 -11.26 -22.76
CA PHE A 56 -1.51 -10.50 -21.73
C PHE A 56 -0.03 -10.89 -21.63
N ARG A 57 0.26 -12.20 -21.56
CA ARG A 57 1.62 -12.72 -21.46
C ARG A 57 2.45 -12.33 -22.68
N ALA A 58 1.91 -12.51 -23.88
CA ALA A 58 2.58 -12.13 -25.12
C ALA A 58 2.91 -10.63 -25.16
N TYR A 59 1.99 -9.78 -24.68
CA TYR A 59 2.21 -8.34 -24.59
C TYR A 59 3.34 -7.98 -23.61
N VAL A 60 3.34 -8.57 -22.41
CA VAL A 60 4.37 -8.33 -21.38
C VAL A 60 5.75 -8.74 -21.87
N LEU A 61 5.87 -9.89 -22.53
CA LEU A 61 7.16 -10.38 -23.05
C LEU A 61 7.64 -9.53 -24.25
N SER A 62 6.73 -9.02 -25.08
CA SER A 62 7.08 -8.13 -26.19
C SER A 62 7.45 -6.71 -25.72
N ASN A 63 6.90 -6.27 -24.59
CA ASN A 63 7.02 -4.91 -24.05
C ASN A 63 7.43 -4.92 -22.58
N VAL A 64 8.61 -5.49 -22.28
CA VAL A 64 9.09 -5.74 -20.91
C VAL A 64 8.88 -4.51 -19.99
N PRO A 65 7.94 -4.58 -19.03
CA PRO A 65 7.53 -3.43 -18.24
C PRO A 65 8.35 -3.28 -16.96
N ALA A 66 8.73 -2.04 -16.63
CA ALA A 66 9.18 -1.67 -15.29
C ALA A 66 8.04 -1.72 -14.26
N HIS A 67 6.82 -1.42 -14.70
CA HIS A 67 5.64 -1.41 -13.87
C HIS A 67 4.42 -1.86 -14.67
N ILE A 68 3.58 -2.70 -14.06
CA ILE A 68 2.27 -3.08 -14.60
C ILE A 68 1.19 -2.60 -13.63
N TYR A 69 0.12 -2.04 -14.20
CA TYR A 69 -1.04 -1.57 -13.48
C TYR A 69 -2.33 -2.10 -14.12
N PHE A 70 -3.38 -2.16 -13.32
CA PHE A 70 -4.75 -2.41 -13.75
C PHE A 70 -5.71 -1.43 -13.06
N SER A 71 -6.85 -1.12 -13.66
CA SER A 71 -7.83 -0.24 -13.05
C SER A 71 -8.54 -0.90 -11.87
N SER A 72 -8.73 -0.17 -10.78
CA SER A 72 -9.67 -0.55 -9.71
C SER A 72 -11.11 -0.65 -10.25
N ALA A 73 -11.42 0.15 -11.28
CA ALA A 73 -12.68 0.13 -11.99
C ALA A 73 -12.86 -1.08 -12.91
N TYR A 74 -14.12 -1.44 -13.09
CA TYR A 74 -14.63 -2.33 -14.13
C TYR A 74 -15.35 -1.49 -15.20
N TYR A 75 -15.21 -1.89 -16.46
CA TYR A 75 -15.73 -1.20 -17.62
C TYR A 75 -16.37 -2.18 -18.60
N GLU A 76 -17.35 -1.70 -19.37
CA GLU A 76 -17.86 -2.41 -20.55
C GLU A 76 -16.82 -2.44 -21.67
N ARG A 77 -16.15 -1.31 -21.89
CA ARG A 77 -15.17 -1.09 -22.96
C ARG A 77 -13.86 -0.53 -22.39
N PRO A 78 -13.03 -1.36 -21.71
CA PRO A 78 -11.85 -0.89 -20.99
C PRO A 78 -10.76 -0.25 -21.86
N ALA A 79 -10.71 -0.57 -23.16
CA ALA A 79 -9.76 -0.05 -24.13
C ALA A 79 -10.12 1.33 -24.71
N GLU A 80 -11.29 1.90 -24.42
CA GLU A 80 -11.64 3.22 -24.94
C GLU A 80 -10.72 4.31 -24.41
N ASN A 81 -10.41 5.30 -25.26
CA ASN A 81 -9.52 6.39 -24.87
C ASN A 81 -10.23 7.39 -23.95
N ARG A 82 -11.52 7.67 -24.22
CA ARG A 82 -12.31 8.61 -23.43
C ARG A 82 -12.99 7.87 -22.28
N MET A 83 -12.92 8.46 -21.08
CA MET A 83 -13.45 7.83 -19.88
C MET A 83 -14.98 7.70 -19.85
N GLU A 84 -15.69 8.57 -20.57
CA GLU A 84 -17.16 8.50 -20.70
C GLU A 84 -17.60 7.35 -21.62
N ASP A 85 -16.76 6.99 -22.59
CA ASP A 85 -17.06 5.94 -23.56
C ASP A 85 -16.79 4.53 -23.01
N LYS A 86 -16.07 4.42 -21.89
CA LYS A 86 -15.74 3.12 -21.28
C LYS A 86 -16.93 2.37 -20.69
N GLY A 87 -18.00 3.07 -20.29
CA GLY A 87 -19.12 2.48 -19.55
C GLY A 87 -18.69 1.92 -18.19
N TRP A 88 -18.56 2.78 -17.17
CA TRP A 88 -18.14 2.38 -15.82
C TRP A 88 -19.20 1.49 -15.16
N LEU A 89 -18.78 0.34 -14.61
CA LEU A 89 -19.66 -0.67 -14.02
C LEU A 89 -19.58 -0.74 -12.49
N GLY A 90 -18.52 -0.19 -11.90
CA GLY A 90 -18.18 -0.33 -10.49
C GLY A 90 -16.68 -0.21 -10.29
N ALA A 91 -16.22 -0.17 -9.04
CA ALA A 91 -14.79 -0.20 -8.73
C ALA A 91 -14.51 -0.85 -7.38
N ASP A 92 -13.44 -1.66 -7.30
CA ASP A 92 -12.91 -2.12 -6.02
C ASP A 92 -12.65 -0.92 -5.09
N LEU A 93 -12.84 -1.13 -3.78
CA LEU A 93 -12.45 -0.15 -2.78
C LEU A 93 -11.00 -0.38 -2.37
N ILE A 94 -10.13 0.56 -2.73
CA ILE A 94 -8.68 0.44 -2.55
C ILE A 94 -8.19 1.43 -1.50
N PHE A 95 -7.33 0.96 -0.62
CA PHE A 95 -6.62 1.80 0.33
C PHE A 95 -5.12 1.65 0.11
N ASP A 96 -4.40 2.76 0.09
CA ASP A 96 -2.94 2.78 -0.03
C ASP A 96 -2.32 3.41 1.22
N VAL A 97 -1.36 2.70 1.79
CA VAL A 97 -0.52 3.15 2.91
C VAL A 97 0.90 3.24 2.38
N ASP A 98 1.30 4.44 1.96
CA ASP A 98 2.70 4.76 1.67
C ASP A 98 3.35 5.41 2.90
N ALA A 99 4.57 5.00 3.23
CA ALA A 99 5.39 5.64 4.25
C ALA A 99 5.54 7.17 4.05
N ASP A 100 5.47 7.66 2.82
CA ASP A 100 5.48 9.09 2.50
C ASP A 100 4.19 9.83 2.91
N HIS A 101 3.12 9.13 3.29
CA HIS A 101 1.91 9.74 3.83
C HIS A 101 1.81 9.61 5.36
N LEU A 102 2.73 8.89 6.00
CA LEU A 102 2.77 8.75 7.46
C LEU A 102 3.25 10.04 8.14
N PRO A 103 2.81 10.33 9.37
CA PRO A 103 3.15 11.59 10.06
C PRO A 103 4.64 11.68 10.39
N VAL A 104 5.27 10.55 10.72
CA VAL A 104 6.71 10.48 10.96
C VAL A 104 7.42 10.15 9.65
N LYS A 105 8.49 10.88 9.32
CA LYS A 105 9.32 10.62 8.13
C LYS A 105 10.62 9.93 8.52
N THR A 106 11.12 9.08 7.63
CA THR A 106 12.39 8.39 7.81
C THR A 106 13.15 8.29 6.50
N LYS A 107 14.48 8.38 6.56
CA LYS A 107 15.36 8.11 5.43
C LYS A 107 15.68 6.62 5.27
N SER A 108 15.46 5.81 6.30
CA SER A 108 15.65 4.36 6.23
C SER A 108 14.44 3.71 5.55
N PHE A 109 14.73 2.91 4.52
CA PHE A 109 13.72 2.15 3.79
C PHE A 109 13.06 1.08 4.68
N GLU A 110 13.84 0.40 5.52
CA GLU A 110 13.31 -0.60 6.47
C GLU A 110 12.33 0.03 7.46
N LYS A 111 12.73 1.14 8.08
CA LYS A 111 11.86 1.85 9.03
C LYS A 111 10.59 2.34 8.34
N ALA A 112 10.67 2.78 7.09
CA ALA A 112 9.50 3.16 6.31
C ALA A 112 8.53 1.98 6.15
N LEU A 113 9.04 0.79 5.81
CA LEU A 113 8.25 -0.43 5.70
C LEU A 113 7.64 -0.87 7.04
N GLU A 114 8.40 -0.82 8.14
CA GLU A 114 7.91 -1.13 9.48
C GLU A 114 6.75 -0.22 9.90
N MET A 115 6.87 1.08 9.59
CA MET A 115 5.83 2.06 9.89
C MET A 115 4.58 1.83 9.04
N ALA A 116 4.74 1.57 7.74
CA ALA A 116 3.63 1.23 6.85
C ALA A 116 2.95 -0.09 7.28
N LYS A 117 3.72 -1.08 7.74
CA LYS A 117 3.21 -2.36 8.28
C LYS A 117 2.36 -2.17 9.54
N ARG A 118 2.75 -1.26 10.45
CA ARG A 118 1.90 -0.93 11.61
C ARG A 118 0.59 -0.26 11.19
N GLU A 119 0.67 0.61 10.20
CA GLU A 119 -0.48 1.39 9.75
C GLU A 119 -1.49 0.53 8.97
N ILE A 120 -1.02 -0.35 8.07
CA ILE A 120 -1.89 -1.28 7.32
C ILE A 120 -2.60 -2.27 8.26
N LYS A 121 -1.95 -2.71 9.35
CA LYS A 121 -2.57 -3.54 10.39
C LYS A 121 -3.73 -2.82 11.08
N LYS A 122 -3.52 -1.56 11.46
CA LYS A 122 -4.54 -0.72 12.08
C LYS A 122 -5.71 -0.50 11.12
N LEU A 123 -5.43 -0.22 9.85
CA LEU A 123 -6.44 -0.10 8.80
C LEU A 123 -7.27 -1.37 8.67
N ALA A 124 -6.63 -2.52 8.46
CA ALA A 124 -7.30 -3.80 8.26
C ALA A 124 -8.18 -4.19 9.46
N ALA A 125 -7.74 -3.90 10.69
CA ALA A 125 -8.54 -4.13 11.89
C ALA A 125 -9.83 -3.28 11.89
N ILE A 126 -9.74 -2.00 11.51
CA ILE A 126 -10.90 -1.10 11.45
C ILE A 126 -11.84 -1.48 10.30
N LEU A 127 -11.33 -1.82 9.12
CA LEU A 127 -12.14 -2.25 7.99
C LEU A 127 -12.99 -3.49 8.34
N ARG A 128 -12.43 -4.46 9.04
CA ARG A 128 -13.20 -5.63 9.50
C ARG A 128 -14.18 -5.28 10.62
N ALA A 129 -13.71 -4.61 11.67
CA ALA A 129 -14.52 -4.39 12.87
C ALA A 129 -15.66 -3.39 12.67
N ASP A 130 -15.42 -2.34 11.88
CA ASP A 130 -16.32 -1.19 11.81
C ASP A 130 -17.14 -1.15 10.52
N PHE A 131 -16.60 -1.66 9.42
CA PHE A 131 -17.29 -1.71 8.13
C PHE A 131 -17.83 -3.11 7.81
N GLY A 132 -17.47 -4.13 8.61
CA GLY A 132 -17.92 -5.50 8.38
C GLY A 132 -17.36 -6.13 7.10
N ILE A 133 -16.23 -5.62 6.58
CA ILE A 133 -15.64 -6.12 5.34
C ILE A 133 -15.21 -7.58 5.50
N ARG A 134 -15.67 -8.42 4.58
CA ARG A 134 -15.46 -9.88 4.58
C ARG A 134 -14.37 -10.29 3.60
N ASP A 135 -14.46 -9.81 2.36
CA ASP A 135 -13.52 -10.10 1.29
C ASP A 135 -12.57 -8.92 1.06
N MET A 136 -11.37 -9.03 1.62
CA MET A 136 -10.28 -8.12 1.32
C MET A 136 -8.93 -8.81 1.34
N LYS A 137 -8.02 -8.34 0.49
CA LYS A 137 -6.64 -8.82 0.39
C LYS A 137 -5.65 -7.68 0.63
N THR A 138 -4.52 -8.01 1.24
CA THR A 138 -3.42 -7.06 1.49
C THR A 138 -2.29 -7.34 0.52
N TYR A 139 -1.67 -6.29 -0.02
CA TYR A 139 -0.57 -6.41 -0.97
C TYR A 139 0.59 -5.52 -0.55
N PHE A 140 1.81 -6.03 -0.59
CA PHE A 140 2.99 -5.19 -0.63
C PHE A 140 3.11 -4.55 -2.01
N SER A 141 3.22 -3.22 -2.06
CA SER A 141 3.26 -2.43 -3.30
C SER A 141 4.52 -2.63 -4.16
N GLY A 142 5.51 -3.39 -3.68
CA GLY A 142 6.87 -3.43 -4.24
C GLY A 142 7.74 -2.22 -3.86
N GLY A 143 7.15 -1.19 -3.26
CA GLY A 143 7.80 0.07 -2.91
C GLY A 143 7.99 0.24 -1.39
N ARG A 144 7.43 1.32 -0.83
CA ARG A 144 7.53 1.68 0.61
C ARG A 144 6.19 1.59 1.34
N GLY A 145 5.25 0.83 0.77
CA GLY A 145 3.87 0.83 1.23
C GLY A 145 3.13 -0.45 0.92
N TYR A 146 1.88 -0.49 1.38
CA TYR A 146 0.97 -1.61 1.21
C TYR A 146 -0.38 -1.11 0.70
N HIS A 147 -1.08 -1.97 -0.02
CA HIS A 147 -2.45 -1.73 -0.43
C HIS A 147 -3.38 -2.72 0.26
N VAL A 148 -4.62 -2.31 0.51
CA VAL A 148 -5.74 -3.21 0.80
C VAL A 148 -6.74 -3.10 -0.34
N HIS A 149 -7.10 -4.23 -0.93
CA HIS A 149 -8.12 -4.33 -1.95
C HIS A 149 -9.36 -4.96 -1.32
N VAL A 150 -10.48 -4.25 -1.32
CA VAL A 150 -11.77 -4.74 -0.84
C VAL A 150 -12.61 -5.13 -2.05
N HIS A 151 -13.11 -6.36 -2.02
CA HIS A 151 -13.87 -6.97 -3.12
C HIS A 151 -15.33 -7.24 -2.78
N ASP A 152 -15.78 -6.90 -1.57
CA ASP A 152 -17.19 -6.99 -1.18
C ASP A 152 -18.07 -6.18 -2.16
N GLU A 153 -19.07 -6.85 -2.73
CA GLU A 153 -19.95 -6.26 -3.75
C GLU A 153 -20.69 -5.01 -3.25
N ASP A 154 -20.99 -4.97 -1.96
CA ASP A 154 -21.65 -3.86 -1.25
C ASP A 154 -20.88 -2.53 -1.40
N PHE A 155 -19.58 -2.56 -1.70
CA PHE A 155 -18.73 -1.37 -1.82
C PHE A 155 -18.44 -0.98 -3.28
N LEU A 156 -18.79 -1.81 -4.26
CA LEU A 156 -18.42 -1.61 -5.67
C LEU A 156 -19.02 -0.35 -6.28
N GLN A 157 -20.24 0.01 -5.88
CA GLN A 157 -20.99 1.14 -6.42
C GLN A 157 -20.70 2.47 -5.72
N LEU A 158 -19.88 2.49 -4.66
CA LEU A 158 -19.53 3.72 -3.97
C LEU A 158 -18.84 4.69 -4.93
N GLY A 159 -19.36 5.91 -5.01
CA GLY A 159 -18.77 7.01 -5.75
C GLY A 159 -17.66 7.70 -4.97
N SER A 160 -17.00 8.67 -5.61
CA SER A 160 -15.91 9.42 -5.00
C SER A 160 -16.33 10.26 -3.79
N ALA A 161 -17.62 10.59 -3.64
CA ALA A 161 -18.12 11.29 -2.46
C ALA A 161 -18.21 10.35 -1.26
N GLU A 162 -18.87 9.20 -1.39
CA GLU A 162 -18.98 8.25 -0.27
C GLU A 162 -17.61 7.71 0.15
N ARG A 163 -16.70 7.48 -0.80
CA ARG A 163 -15.33 7.05 -0.50
C ARG A 163 -14.54 8.09 0.29
N ARG A 164 -14.80 9.39 0.08
CA ARG A 164 -14.18 10.45 0.89
C ARG A 164 -14.69 10.43 2.33
N GLU A 165 -15.97 10.12 2.55
CA GLU A 165 -16.51 9.95 3.90
C GLU A 165 -15.83 8.77 4.63
N ILE A 166 -15.52 7.68 3.92
CA ILE A 166 -14.73 6.56 4.48
C ILE A 166 -13.33 7.04 4.87
N VAL A 167 -12.67 7.81 4.00
CA VAL A 167 -11.35 8.39 4.30
C VAL A 167 -11.42 9.28 5.55
N ASP A 168 -12.44 10.13 5.66
CA ASP A 168 -12.62 11.02 6.81
C ASP A 168 -12.92 10.26 8.11
N TYR A 169 -13.71 9.19 8.02
CA TYR A 169 -13.95 8.26 9.13
C TYR A 169 -12.66 7.62 9.63
N LEU A 170 -11.82 7.16 8.71
CA LEU A 170 -10.54 6.52 9.03
C LEU A 170 -9.54 7.52 9.62
N ARG A 171 -9.47 8.74 9.07
CA ARG A 171 -8.56 9.80 9.53
C ARG A 171 -9.02 10.48 10.82
N LEU A 172 -10.29 10.33 11.20
CA LEU A 172 -10.87 11.04 12.34
C LEU A 172 -10.67 12.56 12.22
N ASN A 173 -10.91 13.14 11.04
CA ASN A 173 -10.72 14.57 10.79
C ASN A 173 -11.71 15.45 11.57
N SER A 174 -12.94 14.99 11.77
CA SER A 174 -13.98 15.66 12.57
C SER A 174 -14.96 14.64 13.12
N PRO A 175 -14.51 13.73 14.00
CA PRO A 175 -15.34 12.63 14.42
C PRO A 175 -16.42 13.18 15.35
N MET A 176 -17.68 13.07 14.93
CA MET A 176 -18.82 13.44 15.78
C MET A 176 -19.01 12.36 16.85
N ILE A 177 -18.29 12.50 17.96
CA ILE A 177 -18.30 11.52 19.06
C ILE A 177 -19.33 11.88 20.12
N VAL A 178 -19.57 13.17 20.33
CA VAL A 178 -20.55 13.68 21.28
C VAL A 178 -21.49 14.63 20.54
N SER A 179 -22.80 14.42 20.70
CA SER A 179 -23.85 15.32 20.25
C SER A 179 -24.88 15.50 21.36
N ASP A 180 -25.35 16.73 21.58
CA ASP A 180 -26.34 17.06 22.63
C ASP A 180 -26.02 16.51 24.03
N GLY A 181 -24.72 16.51 24.39
CA GLY A 181 -24.24 15.99 25.67
C GLY A 181 -24.36 14.47 25.82
N ARG A 182 -24.53 13.73 24.73
CA ARG A 182 -24.56 12.26 24.67
C ARG A 182 -23.49 11.75 23.72
N ILE A 183 -22.96 10.56 24.00
CA ILE A 183 -22.07 9.88 23.06
C ILE A 183 -22.92 9.40 21.88
N VAL A 184 -22.49 9.69 20.66
CA VAL A 184 -23.15 9.23 19.45
C VAL A 184 -23.00 7.72 19.32
N ASP A 185 -24.06 7.03 18.91
CA ASP A 185 -24.01 5.59 18.70
C ASP A 185 -23.37 5.26 17.35
N SER A 186 -22.04 5.26 17.30
CA SER A 186 -21.25 4.96 16.10
C SER A 186 -20.05 4.07 16.40
N ASN A 187 -19.58 3.34 15.39
CA ASN A 187 -18.40 2.48 15.53
C ASN A 187 -17.15 3.29 15.92
N ALA A 188 -16.97 4.50 15.37
CA ALA A 188 -15.87 5.39 15.75
C ALA A 188 -15.94 5.80 17.23
N ALA A 189 -17.13 6.17 17.72
CA ALA A 189 -17.33 6.54 19.13
C ALA A 189 -17.04 5.37 20.07
N ARG A 190 -17.52 4.16 19.74
CA ARG A 190 -17.22 2.93 20.48
C ARG A 190 -15.72 2.63 20.48
N ARG A 191 -15.04 2.75 19.33
CA ARG A 191 -13.60 2.54 19.18
C ARG A 191 -12.78 3.50 20.05
N ILE A 192 -13.10 4.79 20.02
CA ILE A 192 -12.44 5.82 20.82
C ILE A 192 -12.69 5.59 22.32
N LEU A 193 -13.93 5.28 22.71
CA LEU A 193 -14.27 5.00 24.10
C LEU A 193 -13.51 3.78 24.64
N ASN A 194 -13.42 2.71 23.85
CA ASN A 194 -12.67 1.51 24.20
C ASN A 194 -11.16 1.78 24.33
N TYR A 195 -10.59 2.60 23.45
CA TYR A 195 -9.20 3.03 23.59
C TYR A 195 -8.98 3.83 24.87
N LEU A 196 -9.83 4.83 25.14
CA LEU A 196 -9.74 5.64 26.36
C LEU A 196 -9.82 4.78 27.62
N LYS A 197 -10.76 3.84 27.68
CA LYS A 197 -10.90 2.89 28.79
C LYS A 197 -9.60 2.13 29.04
N LYS A 198 -9.07 1.46 28.01
CA LYS A 198 -7.82 0.69 28.10
C LYS A 198 -6.63 1.57 28.48
N LYS A 199 -6.55 2.78 27.92
CA LYS A 199 -5.44 3.70 28.17
C LYS A 199 -5.44 4.18 29.62
N VAL A 200 -6.60 4.56 30.17
CA VAL A 200 -6.76 4.97 31.57
C VAL A 200 -6.47 3.81 32.53
N GLU A 201 -6.85 2.58 32.18
CA GLU A 201 -6.52 1.37 32.96
C GLU A 201 -5.00 1.11 32.99
N SER A 202 -4.30 1.37 31.88
CA SER A 202 -2.85 1.11 31.76
C SER A 202 -1.94 2.27 32.20
N ASP A 203 -2.45 3.49 32.29
CA ASP A 203 -1.67 4.71 32.47
C ASP A 203 -2.44 5.70 33.38
N GLU A 204 -2.13 5.66 34.68
CA GLU A 204 -2.76 6.52 35.68
C GLU A 204 -2.51 8.01 35.41
N THR A 205 -1.35 8.36 34.82
CA THR A 205 -1.01 9.75 34.51
C THR A 205 -1.91 10.32 33.40
N PHE A 206 -2.24 9.49 32.42
CA PHE A 206 -3.20 9.82 31.36
C PHE A 206 -4.60 10.08 31.94
N GLY A 207 -5.07 9.21 32.84
CA GLY A 207 -6.35 9.39 33.55
C GLY A 207 -6.41 10.69 34.35
N LYS A 208 -5.35 11.00 35.12
CA LYS A 208 -5.21 12.26 35.87
C LYS A 208 -5.29 13.49 34.96
N LYS A 209 -4.62 13.49 33.81
CA LYS A 209 -4.64 14.59 32.82
C LYS A 209 -6.05 14.86 32.29
N LEU A 210 -6.83 13.81 32.04
CA LEU A 210 -8.21 13.91 31.54
C LEU A 210 -9.27 14.00 32.67
N LYS A 211 -8.86 13.89 33.93
CA LYS A 211 -9.74 13.88 35.13
C LYS A 211 -10.79 12.76 35.10
N ILE A 212 -10.38 11.58 34.65
CA ILE A 212 -11.20 10.36 34.59
C ILE A 212 -10.45 9.19 35.24
N SER A 213 -11.19 8.24 35.80
CA SER A 213 -10.64 6.99 36.36
C SER A 213 -11.34 5.75 35.78
N PRO A 214 -10.82 4.53 35.98
CA PRO A 214 -11.47 3.30 35.52
C PRO A 214 -12.92 3.15 36.01
N GLU A 215 -13.24 3.65 37.21
CA GLU A 215 -14.58 3.62 37.80
C GLU A 215 -15.60 4.41 36.99
N ASP A 216 -15.17 5.45 36.27
CA ASP A 216 -16.07 6.25 35.45
C ASP A 216 -16.66 5.43 34.28
N PHE A 217 -15.98 4.36 33.84
CA PHE A 217 -16.40 3.48 32.74
C PHE A 217 -17.25 2.28 33.18
N LYS A 218 -17.45 2.07 34.50
CA LYS A 218 -18.26 0.95 35.04
C LYS A 218 -19.76 1.26 35.07
N LYS A 219 -20.15 2.52 34.82
CA LYS A 219 -21.54 2.97 34.85
C LYS A 219 -22.25 2.63 33.54
N GLU A 220 -23.53 2.25 33.62
CA GLU A 220 -24.36 1.97 32.42
C GLU A 220 -24.41 3.16 31.45
N LYS A 221 -24.41 4.39 31.97
CA LYS A 221 -24.38 5.61 31.17
C LYS A 221 -23.03 6.32 31.33
N PRO A 222 -22.41 6.77 30.21
CA PRO A 222 -21.18 7.55 30.26
C PRO A 222 -21.33 8.78 31.17
N SER A 223 -20.40 8.95 32.09
CA SER A 223 -20.43 10.09 33.02
C SER A 223 -20.18 11.41 32.28
N ARG A 224 -20.64 12.54 32.84
CA ARG A 224 -20.29 13.88 32.32
C ARG A 224 -18.77 14.10 32.23
N LYS A 225 -17.98 13.40 33.06
CA LYS A 225 -16.51 13.44 32.99
C LYS A 225 -16.00 12.77 31.71
N ILE A 226 -16.54 11.62 31.32
CA ILE A 226 -16.18 10.93 30.07
C ILE A 226 -16.52 11.81 28.86
N ILE A 227 -17.73 12.38 28.82
CA ILE A 227 -18.15 13.28 27.73
C ILE A 227 -17.19 14.47 27.59
N ARG A 228 -16.81 15.09 28.72
CA ARG A 228 -15.83 16.18 28.74
C ARG A 228 -14.43 15.72 28.31
N ALA A 229 -14.01 14.52 28.69
CA ALA A 229 -12.72 13.97 28.32
C ALA A 229 -12.65 13.69 26.81
N LEU A 230 -13.71 13.13 26.23
CA LEU A 230 -13.85 12.89 24.78
C LEU A 230 -13.71 14.19 23.99
N GLY A 231 -14.35 15.28 24.42
CA GLY A 231 -14.23 16.59 23.77
C GLY A 231 -12.83 17.23 23.86
N LYS A 232 -11.92 16.68 24.68
CA LYS A 232 -10.53 17.15 24.82
C LYS A 232 -9.51 16.14 24.32
N PHE A 233 -9.94 14.94 23.96
CA PHE A 233 -9.06 13.84 23.65
C PHE A 233 -8.51 13.99 22.24
N ASP A 234 -7.19 14.00 22.13
CA ASP A 234 -6.51 13.94 20.85
C ASP A 234 -6.66 12.54 20.25
N CYS A 235 -7.46 12.46 19.19
CA CYS A 235 -7.75 11.20 18.50
C CYS A 235 -6.64 10.77 17.52
N SER A 236 -5.59 11.57 17.33
CA SER A 236 -4.48 11.28 16.40
C SER A 236 -3.88 9.87 16.53
N PRO A 237 -3.73 9.28 17.74
CA PRO A 237 -3.23 7.90 17.86
C PRO A 237 -4.13 6.82 17.23
N LEU A 238 -5.41 7.14 17.02
CA LEU A 238 -6.43 6.25 16.46
C LEU A 238 -6.71 6.54 14.98
N SER A 239 -6.28 7.70 14.47
CA SER A 239 -6.39 8.06 13.06
C SER A 239 -5.59 7.10 12.20
N VAL A 240 -6.12 6.74 11.03
CA VAL A 240 -5.40 5.96 10.02
C VAL A 240 -4.92 6.87 8.90
N HIS A 241 -3.63 6.79 8.59
CA HIS A 241 -2.95 7.56 7.56
C HIS A 241 -2.83 6.75 6.27
N ILE A 242 -3.72 7.06 5.32
CA ILE A 242 -3.77 6.49 3.96
C ILE A 242 -3.57 7.59 2.91
N ASP A 243 -3.21 7.25 1.68
CA ASP A 243 -3.29 8.16 0.53
C ASP A 243 -4.77 8.36 0.14
N ALA A 244 -5.37 9.46 0.61
CA ALA A 244 -6.78 9.77 0.43
C ALA A 244 -7.23 9.82 -1.06
N PRO A 245 -6.48 10.48 -1.96
CA PRO A 245 -6.72 10.41 -3.40
C PRO A 245 -6.86 9.00 -3.98
N VAL A 246 -6.09 8.01 -3.49
CA VAL A 246 -6.18 6.63 -3.99
C VAL A 246 -7.55 6.04 -3.70
N THR A 247 -8.03 6.21 -2.47
CA THR A 247 -9.33 5.67 -2.04
C THR A 247 -10.50 6.41 -2.67
N ALA A 248 -10.41 7.73 -2.82
CA ALA A 248 -11.50 8.53 -3.40
C ALA A 248 -11.68 8.32 -4.92
N ASP A 249 -10.62 7.94 -5.63
CA ASP A 249 -10.64 7.79 -7.09
C ASP A 249 -11.24 6.44 -7.52
N VAL A 250 -12.44 6.48 -8.10
CA VAL A 250 -13.16 5.31 -8.62
C VAL A 250 -12.59 4.77 -9.94
N LYS A 251 -11.53 5.37 -10.48
CA LYS A 251 -10.88 5.00 -11.75
C LYS A 251 -9.37 4.81 -11.58
N ARG A 252 -8.91 4.62 -10.33
CA ARG A 252 -7.49 4.54 -9.98
C ARG A 252 -6.81 3.36 -10.66
N LEU A 253 -5.56 3.56 -11.08
CA LEU A 253 -4.68 2.46 -11.50
C LEU A 253 -3.92 1.90 -10.29
N ILE A 254 -4.01 0.59 -10.12
CA ILE A 254 -3.41 -0.16 -9.03
C ILE A 254 -2.33 -1.07 -9.59
N ARG A 255 -1.23 -1.21 -8.87
CA ARG A 255 -0.12 -2.04 -9.31
C ARG A 255 -0.52 -3.51 -9.29
N LEU A 256 -0.20 -4.23 -10.36
CA LEU A 256 -0.56 -5.63 -10.53
C LEU A 256 0.24 -6.53 -9.58
N PRO A 257 -0.39 -7.31 -8.68
CA PRO A 257 0.29 -8.35 -7.92
C PRO A 257 1.05 -9.31 -8.83
N GLY A 258 2.21 -9.81 -8.40
CA GLY A 258 3.11 -10.63 -9.21
C GLY A 258 4.00 -9.84 -10.18
N SER A 259 3.74 -8.55 -10.44
CA SER A 259 4.64 -7.72 -11.25
C SER A 259 5.85 -7.21 -10.46
N LEU A 260 6.84 -6.64 -11.16
CA LEU A 260 7.99 -5.97 -10.54
C LEU A 260 7.74 -4.48 -10.33
N HIS A 261 8.41 -3.92 -9.33
CA HIS A 261 8.44 -2.48 -9.08
C HIS A 261 9.76 -1.86 -9.59
N GLY A 262 9.72 -1.17 -10.73
CA GLY A 262 10.89 -0.58 -11.40
C GLY A 262 11.85 0.29 -10.57
N LYS A 263 11.43 0.85 -9.42
CA LYS A 263 12.33 1.64 -8.52
C LYS A 263 13.02 0.82 -7.43
N THR A 264 12.69 -0.46 -7.30
CA THR A 264 13.23 -1.36 -6.25
C THR A 264 13.61 -2.73 -6.79
N GLY A 265 13.03 -3.17 -7.90
CA GLY A 265 13.16 -4.54 -8.38
C GLY A 265 12.42 -5.57 -7.52
N LEU A 266 11.70 -5.15 -6.47
CA LEU A 266 10.93 -6.06 -5.63
C LEU A 266 9.61 -6.45 -6.31
N ARG A 267 9.15 -7.66 -6.02
CA ARG A 267 7.86 -8.19 -6.47
C ARG A 267 6.71 -7.56 -5.67
N VAL A 268 5.66 -7.19 -6.38
CA VAL A 268 4.37 -6.81 -5.78
C VAL A 268 3.73 -8.08 -5.27
N THR A 269 3.54 -8.22 -3.97
CA THR A 269 3.30 -9.53 -3.35
C THR A 269 2.03 -9.50 -2.53
N GLU A 270 1.15 -10.49 -2.71
CA GLU A 270 0.02 -10.71 -1.80
C GLU A 270 0.54 -11.09 -0.42
N VAL A 271 -0.03 -10.50 0.62
CA VAL A 271 0.39 -10.67 2.01
C VAL A 271 -0.72 -11.38 2.76
N GLU A 272 -0.56 -12.69 2.95
CA GLU A 272 -1.51 -13.51 3.71
C GLU A 272 -1.45 -13.19 5.21
N ASP A 273 -0.24 -13.20 5.77
CA ASP A 273 0.02 -12.80 7.15
C ASP A 273 0.97 -11.61 7.20
N ILE A 274 0.39 -10.45 7.52
CA ILE A 274 1.13 -9.21 7.65
C ILE A 274 2.16 -9.25 8.76
N ASP A 275 2.01 -10.07 9.81
CA ASP A 275 2.94 -10.10 10.94
C ASP A 275 4.25 -10.83 10.63
N SER A 276 4.17 -11.95 9.92
CA SER A 276 5.37 -12.70 9.48
C SER A 276 6.04 -12.15 8.23
N PHE A 277 5.31 -11.43 7.36
CA PHE A 277 5.86 -10.91 6.10
C PHE A 277 7.01 -9.89 6.29
N ASP A 278 8.17 -10.17 5.68
CA ASP A 278 9.30 -9.24 5.50
C ASP A 278 9.47 -8.91 4.01
N PRO A 279 9.13 -7.69 3.57
CA PRO A 279 9.27 -7.29 2.16
C PRO A 279 10.71 -7.36 1.64
N LEU A 280 11.71 -7.32 2.52
CA LEU A 280 13.12 -7.39 2.14
C LEU A 280 13.64 -8.83 2.09
N GLN A 281 12.77 -9.82 2.29
CA GLN A 281 13.03 -11.25 2.10
C GLN A 281 12.00 -11.84 1.12
N ASP A 282 10.71 -11.74 1.46
CA ASP A 282 9.63 -12.45 0.80
C ASP A 282 9.27 -11.87 -0.58
N ALA A 283 9.65 -10.63 -0.86
CA ALA A 283 9.40 -9.96 -2.13
C ALA A 283 10.61 -9.95 -3.08
N ILE A 284 11.68 -10.70 -2.75
CA ILE A 284 12.84 -10.85 -3.63
C ILE A 284 12.45 -11.65 -4.87
N ALA A 285 12.89 -11.15 -6.03
CA ALA A 285 12.57 -11.70 -7.35
C ALA A 285 13.80 -12.24 -8.09
N PHE A 286 15.00 -11.97 -7.59
CA PHE A 286 16.26 -12.22 -8.27
C PHE A 286 17.16 -13.15 -7.45
N SER A 287 18.12 -13.78 -8.13
CA SER A 287 18.94 -14.84 -7.55
C SER A 287 20.00 -14.32 -6.57
N GLU A 288 20.76 -15.24 -5.98
CA GLU A 288 21.93 -14.94 -5.14
C GLU A 288 23.24 -14.88 -5.93
N GLU A 289 23.20 -15.06 -7.26
CA GLU A 289 24.40 -15.06 -8.10
C GLU A 289 25.18 -13.76 -7.93
N GLU A 290 26.51 -13.86 -7.85
CA GLU A 290 27.36 -12.68 -7.66
C GLU A 290 27.40 -11.81 -8.92
N VAL A 291 27.05 -10.53 -8.77
CA VAL A 291 27.10 -9.52 -9.81
C VAL A 291 28.05 -8.40 -9.38
N THR A 292 28.95 -8.00 -10.28
CA THR A 292 29.82 -6.84 -10.03
C THR A 292 29.12 -5.56 -10.47
N VAL A 293 28.98 -4.62 -9.54
CA VAL A 293 28.39 -3.29 -9.78
C VAL A 293 29.31 -2.20 -9.24
N ARG A 294 29.17 -0.99 -9.79
CA ARG A 294 29.81 0.21 -9.26
C ARG A 294 28.85 0.96 -8.36
N ILE A 295 29.20 1.07 -7.09
CA ILE A 295 28.42 1.75 -6.07
C ILE A 295 28.73 3.24 -6.09
N THR A 296 27.70 4.08 -6.07
CA THR A 296 27.86 5.55 -6.21
C THR A 296 28.01 6.27 -4.87
N LYS A 297 27.50 5.69 -3.78
CA LYS A 297 27.55 6.29 -2.43
C LYS A 297 27.53 5.23 -1.34
N LYS A 298 28.00 5.60 -0.14
CA LYS A 298 27.94 4.75 1.05
C LYS A 298 26.50 4.49 1.48
N ILE A 299 26.11 3.23 1.64
CA ILE A 299 24.74 2.82 2.00
C ILE A 299 24.82 1.70 3.03
N ARG A 300 23.96 1.75 4.06
CA ARG A 300 23.65 0.57 4.88
C ARG A 300 22.51 -0.17 4.21
N LEU A 301 22.71 -1.45 3.93
CA LEU A 301 21.77 -2.29 3.19
C LEU A 301 21.48 -3.56 4.01
N ARG A 302 20.19 -3.89 4.13
CA ARG A 302 19.68 -5.20 4.51
C ARG A 302 18.67 -5.59 3.45
N ILE A 303 18.89 -6.71 2.78
CA ILE A 303 17.98 -7.32 1.81
C ILE A 303 18.47 -8.74 1.57
N GLY A 304 17.57 -9.72 1.52
CA GLY A 304 17.98 -11.11 1.45
C GLY A 304 18.81 -11.47 2.69
N ASP A 305 19.77 -12.35 2.48
CA ASP A 305 20.78 -12.67 3.48
C ASP A 305 21.92 -11.64 3.57
N PHE A 306 21.91 -10.60 2.72
CA PHE A 306 22.89 -9.53 2.77
C PHE A 306 22.53 -8.49 3.84
N GLU A 307 23.36 -8.35 4.87
CA GLU A 307 23.35 -7.21 5.81
C GLU A 307 24.74 -6.57 5.91
N GLY A 308 24.84 -5.27 5.67
CA GLY A 308 26.11 -4.57 5.84
C GLY A 308 26.16 -3.14 5.32
N ARG A 309 27.36 -2.58 5.33
CA ARG A 309 27.66 -1.30 4.68
C ARG A 309 28.34 -1.56 3.35
N VAL A 310 27.78 -0.99 2.29
CA VAL A 310 28.38 -0.98 0.96
C VAL A 310 29.02 0.39 0.74
N TYR A 311 30.26 0.40 0.27
CA TYR A 311 31.06 1.60 0.05
C TYR A 311 31.18 1.93 -1.45
N PRO A 312 31.41 3.20 -1.83
CA PRO A 312 31.63 3.58 -3.22
C PRO A 312 32.79 2.80 -3.86
N GLY A 313 32.61 2.38 -5.11
CA GLY A 313 33.60 1.58 -5.84
C GLY A 313 33.00 0.33 -6.49
N ARG A 314 33.85 -0.51 -7.09
CA ARG A 314 33.42 -1.79 -7.65
C ARG A 314 33.29 -2.82 -6.54
N VAL A 315 32.10 -3.42 -6.43
CA VAL A 315 31.76 -4.38 -5.39
C VAL A 315 31.00 -5.54 -6.04
N LYS A 316 31.29 -6.76 -5.59
CA LYS A 316 30.46 -7.94 -5.88
C LYS A 316 29.34 -8.04 -4.85
N LEU A 317 28.12 -8.18 -5.33
CA LEU A 317 26.93 -8.34 -4.50
C LEU A 317 26.04 -9.45 -5.08
N PRO A 318 25.22 -10.13 -4.27
CA PRO A 318 24.14 -10.97 -4.78
C PRO A 318 23.25 -10.20 -5.77
N GLU A 319 22.73 -10.88 -6.79
CA GLU A 319 21.96 -10.26 -7.88
C GLU A 319 20.77 -9.45 -7.34
N TYR A 320 20.02 -9.97 -6.36
CA TYR A 320 18.92 -9.24 -5.73
C TYR A 320 19.35 -7.90 -5.13
N ALA A 321 20.52 -7.85 -4.49
CA ALA A 321 21.05 -6.64 -3.86
C ALA A 321 21.56 -5.66 -4.92
N ALA A 322 22.22 -6.18 -5.95
CA ALA A 322 22.67 -5.40 -7.10
C ALA A 322 21.49 -4.73 -7.83
N VAL A 323 20.46 -5.50 -8.21
CA VAL A 323 19.28 -4.97 -8.90
C VAL A 323 18.54 -3.96 -8.02
N PHE A 324 18.37 -4.25 -6.73
CA PHE A 324 17.74 -3.31 -5.79
C PHE A 324 18.47 -1.96 -5.74
N LEU A 325 19.80 -1.97 -5.64
CA LEU A 325 20.58 -0.74 -5.64
C LEU A 325 20.57 -0.02 -6.99
N ILE A 326 20.62 -0.75 -8.11
CA ILE A 326 20.54 -0.17 -9.45
C ILE A 326 19.19 0.52 -9.65
N CYS A 327 18.07 -0.15 -9.36
CA CYS A 327 16.73 0.41 -9.49
C CYS A 327 16.52 1.68 -8.63
N ARG A 328 17.24 1.79 -7.52
CA ARG A 328 17.24 2.97 -6.65
C ARG A 328 18.20 4.09 -7.10
N GLY A 329 18.94 3.88 -8.19
CA GLY A 329 19.95 4.81 -8.70
C GLY A 329 21.21 4.90 -7.84
N PHE A 330 21.52 3.85 -7.08
CA PHE A 330 22.63 3.80 -6.13
C PHE A 330 23.80 2.93 -6.61
N ALA A 331 23.62 2.23 -7.73
CA ALA A 331 24.64 1.42 -8.37
C ALA A 331 24.46 1.43 -9.89
N ASP A 332 25.57 1.19 -10.59
CA ASP A 332 25.62 1.04 -12.06
C ASP A 332 26.25 -0.31 -12.42
N TYR A 333 25.79 -0.92 -13.52
CA TYR A 333 26.35 -2.16 -14.04
C TYR A 333 27.33 -1.88 -15.18
N GLY A 334 28.45 -2.60 -15.20
CA GLY A 334 29.48 -2.51 -16.25
C GLY A 334 30.35 -1.24 -16.20
N SER A 335 30.39 -0.53 -15.06
CA SER A 335 31.15 0.72 -14.86
C SER A 335 32.41 0.54 -14.03
#